data_AF-A0A380G8N8-F1
#
_entry.id   AF-A0A380G8N8-F1
#
_cell.length_a   1.000
_cell.length_b   1.000
_cell.length_c   1.000
_cell.angle_alpha   90.00
_cell.angle_beta   90.00
_cell.angle_gamma   90.00
#
_symmetry.space_group_name_H-M   'P 1'
#
loop_
_entity.id
_entity.type
_entity.pdbx_description
1 polymer ?
#
loop_
_entity_poly.entity_id
_entity_poly.type
_entity_poly.pdbx_seq_one_letter_code
_entity_poly.pdbx_strand_id
1 'polypeptide(L)'
;MALFVILNIIIVVGVFLIDMYRHQYQYVRLSAFLFAITVNSILNPILLNQLNFITMSSFLMYLTWFILQVYLDRNVRTFKIQNQKFFTVIIAMMISILFVVMSQTADQSIYMSVPYLAPAIFLFGAILQFSSVLHSPRFEAFYRRLKIKKPLFTGACFIVVSMIIMMLLTPFWYLYLIIYACLILIFLLEQIFI
;
A
#
# COMPACT_ATOMS: atom_id res chain seq x y z
N MET A 1 6.22 -23.57 -0.28
CA MET A 1 5.18 -22.59 -0.68
C MET A 1 4.05 -22.46 0.34
N ALA A 2 3.32 -23.54 0.69
CA ALA A 2 2.17 -23.46 1.61
C ALA A 2 2.52 -22.83 2.98
N LEU A 3 3.70 -23.15 3.53
CA LEU A 3 4.16 -22.58 4.80
C LEU A 3 4.29 -21.05 4.76
N PHE A 4 4.79 -20.48 3.65
CA PHE A 4 4.88 -19.02 3.48
C PHE A 4 3.50 -18.38 3.41
N VAL A 5 2.56 -19.00 2.71
CA VAL A 5 1.17 -18.52 2.63
C VAL A 5 0.54 -18.51 4.03
N ILE A 6 0.71 -19.59 4.80
CA ILE A 6 0.20 -19.69 6.17
C ILE A 6 0.83 -18.61 7.07
N LEU A 7 2.15 -18.40 6.99
CA LEU A 7 2.84 -17.36 7.76
C LEU A 7 2.29 -15.96 7.46
N ASN A 8 2.13 -15.62 6.19
CA ASN A 8 1.57 -14.34 5.75
C ASN A 8 0.16 -14.12 6.31
N ILE A 9 -0.69 -15.15 6.25
CA ILE A 9 -2.06 -15.10 6.79
C ILE A 9 -2.04 -14.88 8.30
N ILE A 10 -1.20 -15.61 9.04
CA ILE A 10 -1.10 -15.47 10.51
C ILE A 10 -0.70 -14.04 10.89
N ILE A 11 0.28 -13.45 10.18
CA ILE A 11 0.71 -12.08 10.44
C ILE A 11 -0.44 -11.08 10.19
N VAL A 12 -1.13 -11.20 9.05
CA VAL A 12 -2.25 -10.31 8.72
C VAL A 12 -3.38 -10.45 9.74
N VAL A 13 -3.83 -11.68 10.00
CA VAL A 13 -4.92 -11.94 10.95
C VAL A 13 -4.55 -11.48 12.35
N GLY A 14 -3.32 -11.75 12.80
CA GLY A 14 -2.83 -11.31 14.10
C GLY A 14 -2.85 -9.79 14.27
N VAL A 15 -2.31 -9.04 13.30
CA VAL A 15 -2.31 -7.57 13.34
C VAL A 15 -3.73 -7.01 13.35
N PHE A 16 -4.62 -7.53 12.50
CA PHE A 16 -6.00 -7.06 12.42
C PHE A 16 -6.80 -7.38 13.67
N LEU A 17 -6.66 -8.58 14.24
CA LEU A 17 -7.33 -8.95 15.49
C LEU A 17 -6.89 -8.07 16.65
N ILE A 18 -5.59 -7.78 16.77
CA ILE A 18 -5.06 -6.88 17.80
C ILE A 18 -5.61 -5.45 17.63
N ASP A 19 -5.61 -4.92 16.40
CA ASP A 19 -6.14 -3.57 16.13
C ASP A 19 -7.65 -3.51 16.40
N MET A 20 -8.42 -4.49 15.93
CA MET A 20 -9.86 -4.56 16.17
C MET A 20 -10.19 -4.71 17.65
N TYR A 21 -9.48 -5.59 18.38
CA TYR A 21 -9.69 -5.79 19.81
C TYR A 21 -9.47 -4.48 20.59
N ARG A 22 -8.43 -3.72 20.26
CA ARG A 22 -8.15 -2.41 20.87
C ARG A 22 -9.25 -1.38 20.64
N HIS A 23 -10.01 -1.51 19.55
CA HIS A 23 -11.09 -0.59 19.17
C HIS A 23 -12.49 -1.20 19.31
N GLN A 24 -12.63 -2.25 20.13
CA GLN A 24 -13.92 -2.93 20.38
C GLN A 24 -14.62 -3.38 19.08
N TYR A 25 -13.85 -3.83 18.10
CA TYR A 25 -14.31 -4.33 16.80
C TYR A 25 -15.09 -3.32 15.94
N GLN A 26 -15.09 -2.04 16.29
CA GLN A 26 -15.85 -1.02 15.57
C GLN A 26 -15.26 -0.73 14.19
N TYR A 27 -13.94 -0.57 14.10
CA TYR A 27 -13.22 -0.25 12.87
C TYR A 27 -11.82 -0.87 12.84
N VAL A 28 -11.24 -0.92 11.65
CA VAL A 28 -9.81 -1.18 11.43
C VAL A 28 -9.14 0.08 10.93
N ARG A 29 -7.92 0.37 11.39
CA ARG A 29 -7.15 1.51 10.86
C ARG A 29 -6.42 1.15 9.57
N LEU A 30 -6.36 2.07 8.62
CA LEU A 30 -5.54 1.89 7.42
C LEU A 30 -4.04 1.73 7.77
N SER A 31 -3.57 2.36 8.85
CA SER A 31 -2.21 2.15 9.35
C SER A 31 -1.95 0.71 9.80
N ALA A 32 -2.92 0.00 10.36
CA ALA A 32 -2.79 -1.41 10.71
C ALA A 32 -2.71 -2.32 9.47
N PHE A 33 -3.50 -2.02 8.44
CA PHE A 33 -3.41 -2.67 7.12
C PHE A 33 -2.01 -2.50 6.51
N LEU A 34 -1.50 -1.26 6.46
CA LEU A 34 -0.16 -0.99 5.91
C LEU A 34 0.95 -1.61 6.76
N PHE A 35 0.79 -1.67 8.08
CA PHE A 35 1.75 -2.33 8.97
C PHE A 35 1.89 -3.81 8.65
N ALA A 36 0.77 -4.54 8.56
CA ALA A 36 0.78 -5.96 8.22
C ALA A 36 1.48 -6.23 6.88
N ILE A 37 1.18 -5.41 5.87
CA ILE A 37 1.78 -5.51 4.54
C ILE A 37 3.28 -5.20 4.57
N THR A 38 3.71 -4.19 5.34
CA THR A 38 5.12 -3.82 5.48
C THR A 38 5.94 -4.93 6.15
N VAL A 39 5.37 -5.60 7.16
CA VAL A 39 6.03 -6.74 7.81
C VAL A 39 6.20 -7.90 6.83
N ASN A 40 5.16 -8.22 6.06
CA ASN A 40 5.23 -9.29 5.06
C ASN A 40 6.14 -8.94 3.88
N SER A 41 6.24 -7.67 3.49
CA SER A 41 7.07 -7.24 2.36
C SER A 41 8.57 -7.33 2.65
N ILE A 42 9.01 -7.28 3.92
CA ILE A 42 10.40 -7.55 4.32
C ILE A 42 10.67 -9.01 4.64
N LEU A 43 9.73 -9.71 5.30
CA LEU A 43 9.94 -11.10 5.70
C LEU A 43 10.01 -12.05 4.51
N ASN A 44 9.13 -11.90 3.52
CA ASN A 44 9.08 -12.82 2.38
C ASN A 44 10.40 -12.83 1.58
N PRO A 45 10.97 -11.68 1.15
CA PRO A 45 12.25 -11.66 0.45
C PRO A 45 13.41 -12.23 1.26
N ILE A 46 13.46 -11.97 2.57
CA ILE A 46 14.50 -12.49 3.46
C ILE A 46 14.41 -14.02 3.55
N LEU A 47 13.22 -14.55 3.81
CA LEU A 47 13.04 -16.00 4.00
C LEU A 47 13.21 -16.79 2.70
N LEU A 48 12.91 -16.17 1.55
CA LEU A 48 13.11 -16.77 0.23
C LEU A 48 14.52 -16.52 -0.32
N ASN A 49 15.36 -15.76 0.38
CA ASN A 49 16.70 -15.34 -0.04
C ASN A 49 16.71 -14.65 -1.42
N GLN A 50 15.71 -13.79 -1.67
CA GLN A 50 15.48 -13.10 -2.94
C GLN A 50 15.43 -11.58 -2.72
N LEU A 51 16.60 -11.02 -2.37
CA LEU A 51 16.80 -9.59 -2.15
C LEU A 51 17.27 -8.93 -3.44
N ASN A 52 16.32 -8.43 -4.23
CA ASN A 52 16.60 -7.69 -5.45
C ASN A 52 15.99 -6.29 -5.37
N PHE A 53 16.19 -5.50 -6.44
CA PHE A 53 15.71 -4.13 -6.49
C PHE A 53 14.19 -4.04 -6.30
N ILE A 54 13.41 -4.92 -6.94
CA ILE A 54 11.94 -4.90 -6.89
C ILE A 54 11.45 -5.19 -5.48
N THR A 55 11.98 -6.23 -4.82
CA THR A 55 11.54 -6.60 -3.46
C THR A 55 11.92 -5.53 -2.44
N MET A 56 13.16 -5.02 -2.48
CA MET A 56 13.63 -3.98 -1.56
C MET A 56 12.94 -2.64 -1.80
N SER A 57 12.74 -2.25 -3.06
CA SER A 57 12.04 -1.00 -3.40
C SER A 57 10.58 -1.06 -2.96
N SER A 58 9.90 -2.18 -3.21
CA SER A 58 8.52 -2.40 -2.74
C SER A 58 8.43 -2.30 -1.21
N PHE A 59 9.35 -2.96 -0.49
CA PHE A 59 9.42 -2.83 0.97
C PHE A 59 9.56 -1.37 1.42
N LEU A 60 10.52 -0.63 0.85
CA LEU A 60 10.75 0.77 1.21
C LEU A 60 9.53 1.64 0.90
N MET A 61 8.87 1.45 -0.24
CA MET A 61 7.66 2.17 -0.60
C MET A 61 6.53 1.89 0.41
N TYR A 62 6.34 0.64 0.82
CA TYR A 62 5.36 0.29 1.85
C TYR A 62 5.71 0.86 3.22
N LEU A 63 6.97 0.80 3.63
CA LEU A 63 7.45 1.39 4.87
C LEU A 63 7.23 2.90 4.90
N THR A 64 7.61 3.60 3.82
CA THR A 64 7.39 5.05 3.69
C THR A 64 5.90 5.37 3.74
N TRP A 65 5.05 4.60 3.05
CA TRP A 65 3.61 4.82 3.09
C TRP A 65 3.02 4.57 4.47
N PHE A 66 3.47 3.53 5.17
CA PHE A 66 3.08 3.25 6.55
C PHE A 66 3.43 4.41 7.49
N ILE A 67 4.69 4.90 7.45
CA ILE A 67 5.14 6.03 8.27
C ILE A 67 4.29 7.27 7.97
N LEU A 68 4.09 7.57 6.69
CA LEU A 68 3.27 8.69 6.25
C LEU A 68 1.82 8.55 6.72
N GLN A 69 1.24 7.35 6.66
CA GLN A 69 -0.11 7.09 7.12
C GLN A 69 -0.25 7.27 8.64
N VAL A 70 0.74 6.83 9.43
CA VAL A 70 0.78 7.07 10.87
C VAL A 70 0.88 8.56 11.17
N TYR A 71 1.64 9.31 10.37
CA TYR A 71 1.71 10.77 10.49
C TYR A 71 0.38 11.45 10.17
N LEU A 72 -0.31 11.00 9.12
CA LEU A 72 -1.64 11.49 8.74
C LEU A 72 -2.70 11.18 9.79
N ASP A 73 -2.67 9.98 10.38
CA ASP A 73 -3.57 9.56 11.47
C ASP A 73 -3.48 10.49 12.68
N ARG A 74 -2.30 11.08 12.93
CA ARG A 74 -2.04 12.00 14.05
C ARG A 74 -2.43 13.44 13.74
N ASN A 75 -2.18 13.92 12.52
CA ASN A 75 -2.28 15.36 12.20
C ASN A 75 -3.56 15.76 11.46
N VAL A 76 -4.24 14.82 10.77
CA VAL A 76 -5.42 15.14 9.95
C VAL A 76 -6.67 14.52 10.55
N ARG A 77 -6.79 13.20 10.44
CA ARG A 77 -7.88 12.40 11.00
C ARG A 77 -7.45 10.95 11.05
N THR A 78 -8.10 10.15 11.89
CA THR A 78 -7.89 8.71 11.86
C THR A 78 -8.60 8.10 10.65
N PHE A 79 -7.86 7.38 9.83
CA PHE A 79 -8.37 6.74 8.62
C PHE A 79 -8.96 5.37 8.95
N LYS A 80 -10.28 5.34 9.17
CA LYS A 80 -11.02 4.18 9.66
C LYS A 80 -11.73 3.46 8.52
N ILE A 81 -11.73 2.13 8.59
CA ILE A 81 -12.50 1.23 7.74
C ILE A 81 -13.55 0.56 8.64
N GLN A 82 -14.84 0.86 8.40
CA GLN A 82 -15.94 0.42 9.27
C GLN A 82 -16.79 -0.67 8.64
N ASN A 83 -17.20 -0.49 7.39
CA ASN A 83 -18.21 -1.36 6.77
C ASN A 83 -17.59 -2.59 6.11
N GLN A 84 -16.44 -2.41 5.45
CA GLN A 84 -15.78 -3.40 4.60
C GLN A 84 -14.59 -4.10 5.29
N LYS A 85 -14.63 -4.23 6.62
CA LYS A 85 -13.53 -4.81 7.44
C LYS A 85 -13.08 -6.18 6.94
N PHE A 86 -14.02 -7.07 6.66
CA PHE A 86 -13.75 -8.44 6.19
C PHE A 86 -13.04 -8.42 4.83
N PHE A 87 -13.53 -7.62 3.88
CA PHE A 87 -12.90 -7.48 2.57
C PHE A 87 -11.50 -6.86 2.67
N THR A 88 -11.29 -5.90 3.57
CA THR A 88 -9.95 -5.35 3.82
C THR A 88 -8.97 -6.40 4.33
N VAL A 89 -9.41 -7.30 5.22
CA VAL A 89 -8.57 -8.42 5.69
C VAL A 89 -8.22 -9.35 4.51
N ILE A 90 -9.19 -9.69 3.66
CA ILE A 90 -8.95 -10.51 2.47
C ILE A 90 -7.94 -9.85 1.54
N ILE A 91 -8.11 -8.57 1.22
CA ILE A 91 -7.17 -7.85 0.37
C ILE A 91 -5.77 -7.81 0.99
N ALA A 92 -5.65 -7.59 2.31
CA ALA A 92 -4.37 -7.62 3.00
C ALA A 92 -3.68 -8.99 2.88
N MET A 93 -4.44 -10.08 3.03
CA MET A 93 -3.93 -11.44 2.81
C MET A 93 -3.48 -11.65 1.37
N MET A 94 -4.28 -11.23 0.38
CA MET A 94 -3.95 -11.36 -1.04
C MET A 94 -2.68 -10.57 -1.40
N ILE A 95 -2.55 -9.31 -0.94
CA ILE A 95 -1.32 -8.52 -1.14
C ILE A 95 -0.13 -9.18 -0.46
N SER A 96 -0.31 -9.75 0.72
CA SER A 96 0.78 -10.44 1.43
C SER A 96 1.25 -11.68 0.66
N ILE A 97 0.34 -12.43 0.06
CA ILE A 97 0.67 -13.58 -0.80
C ILE A 97 1.35 -13.11 -2.10
N LEU A 98 0.95 -11.95 -2.65
CA LEU A 98 1.60 -11.37 -3.82
C LEU A 98 3.09 -11.06 -3.60
N PHE A 99 3.56 -10.84 -2.36
CA PHE A 99 5.00 -10.71 -2.12
C PHE A 99 5.76 -12.01 -2.33
N VAL A 100 5.15 -13.16 -2.05
CA VAL A 100 5.74 -14.48 -2.34
C VAL A 100 5.90 -14.66 -3.85
N VAL A 101 4.86 -14.29 -4.62
CA VAL A 101 4.90 -14.32 -6.09
C VAL A 101 5.97 -13.36 -6.60
N MET A 102 6.02 -12.14 -6.06
CA MET A 102 7.01 -11.12 -6.42
C MET A 102 8.44 -11.63 -6.23
N SER A 103 8.75 -12.19 -5.07
CA SER A 103 10.09 -12.72 -4.78
C SER A 103 10.51 -13.83 -5.74
N GLN A 104 9.57 -14.55 -6.35
CA GLN A 104 9.89 -15.64 -7.30
C GLN A 104 9.99 -15.17 -8.74
N THR A 105 9.26 -14.12 -9.12
CA THR A 105 9.17 -13.67 -10.52
C THR A 105 9.82 -12.33 -10.81
N ALA A 106 10.36 -11.65 -9.80
CA ALA A 106 10.96 -10.33 -9.96
C ALA A 106 12.13 -10.32 -10.97
N ASP A 107 12.88 -11.40 -11.09
CA ASP A 107 13.99 -11.50 -12.05
C ASP A 107 13.52 -11.79 -13.49
N GLN A 108 12.23 -12.11 -13.67
CA GLN A 108 11.62 -12.45 -14.96
C GLN A 108 10.89 -11.26 -15.61
N SER A 109 11.23 -10.03 -15.23
CA SER A 109 10.65 -8.83 -15.84
C SER A 109 11.16 -8.65 -17.28
N ILE A 110 10.24 -8.50 -18.24
CA ILE A 110 10.56 -8.32 -19.66
C ILE A 110 11.33 -7.02 -19.90
N TYR A 111 11.01 -5.96 -19.14
CA TYR A 111 11.71 -4.67 -19.19
C TYR A 111 11.98 -4.16 -17.78
N MET A 112 13.24 -4.29 -17.36
CA MET A 112 13.66 -3.83 -16.03
C MET A 112 13.50 -2.31 -15.82
N SER A 113 13.47 -1.49 -16.88
CA SER A 113 13.30 -0.03 -16.80
C SER A 113 11.98 0.43 -16.19
N VAL A 114 10.90 -0.34 -16.34
CA VAL A 114 9.56 0.04 -15.87
C VAL A 114 9.45 0.00 -14.33
N PRO A 115 9.92 -1.05 -13.63
CA PRO A 115 10.06 -1.03 -12.18
C PRO A 115 10.86 0.16 -11.63
N TYR A 116 11.86 0.68 -12.34
CA TYR A 116 12.62 1.87 -11.87
C TYR A 116 11.82 3.18 -11.94
N LEU A 117 10.75 3.26 -12.75
CA LEU A 117 9.86 4.42 -12.78
C LEU A 117 8.91 4.46 -11.58
N ALA A 118 8.56 3.30 -11.02
CA ALA A 118 7.61 3.20 -9.92
C ALA A 118 7.99 4.03 -8.69
N PRO A 119 9.24 4.01 -8.18
CA PRO A 119 9.64 4.85 -7.05
C PRO A 119 9.46 6.35 -7.28
N ALA A 120 9.67 6.83 -8.52
CA ALA A 120 9.47 8.25 -8.84
C ALA A 120 7.98 8.64 -8.77
N ILE A 121 7.09 7.81 -9.31
CA ILE A 121 5.64 8.01 -9.23
C ILE A 121 5.16 7.91 -7.78
N PHE A 122 5.71 6.97 -7.02
CA PHE A 122 5.45 6.81 -5.59
C PHE A 122 5.78 8.08 -4.82
N LEU A 123 6.99 8.64 -5.02
CA LEU A 123 7.43 9.86 -4.37
C LEU A 123 6.50 11.04 -4.68
N PHE A 124 6.04 11.17 -5.92
CA PHE A 124 5.06 12.19 -6.27
C PHE A 124 3.75 12.03 -5.47
N GLY A 125 3.23 10.80 -5.37
CA GLY A 125 2.05 10.50 -4.57
C GLY A 125 2.25 10.78 -3.07
N ALA A 126 3.40 10.37 -2.51
CA ALA A 126 3.75 10.59 -1.11
C ALA A 126 3.90 12.09 -0.79
N ILE A 127 4.55 12.86 -1.66
CA ILE A 127 4.68 14.31 -1.52
C ILE A 127 3.29 14.95 -1.49
N LEU A 128 2.38 14.59 -2.41
CA LEU A 128 1.01 15.12 -2.42
C LEU A 128 0.26 14.84 -1.11
N GLN A 129 0.39 13.63 -0.57
CA GLN A 129 -0.24 13.30 0.71
C GLN A 129 0.38 14.10 1.87
N PHE A 130 1.71 14.19 1.93
CA PHE A 130 2.40 14.94 2.97
C PHE A 130 2.12 16.45 2.91
N SER A 131 2.23 17.05 1.73
CA SER A 131 2.04 18.50 1.55
C SER A 131 0.61 18.94 1.79
N SER A 132 -0.37 18.03 1.78
CA SER A 132 -1.75 18.34 2.16
C SER A 132 -1.91 18.72 3.63
N VAL A 133 -1.01 18.25 4.51
CA VAL A 133 -1.04 18.54 5.95
C VAL A 133 -0.50 19.94 6.27
N LEU A 134 0.36 20.49 5.41
CA LEU A 134 1.07 21.74 5.68
C LEU A 134 0.20 23.00 5.54
N HIS A 135 -0.99 22.91 4.91
CA HIS A 135 -1.92 24.04 4.70
C HIS A 135 -1.25 25.34 4.18
N SER A 136 -0.19 25.21 3.38
CA SER A 136 0.56 26.37 2.89
C SER A 136 -0.08 26.94 1.62
N PRO A 137 -0.23 28.27 1.49
CA PRO A 137 -0.85 28.92 0.34
C PRO A 137 -0.12 28.63 -0.98
N ARG A 138 1.19 28.32 -0.92
CA ARG A 138 1.97 27.92 -2.10
C ARG A 138 1.50 26.57 -2.65
N PHE A 139 1.25 25.60 -1.77
CA PHE A 139 0.76 24.28 -2.17
C PHE A 139 -0.69 24.36 -2.66
N GLU A 140 -1.53 25.17 -2.05
CA GLU A 140 -2.90 25.38 -2.54
C GLU A 140 -2.95 26.00 -3.93
N ALA A 141 -2.10 27.00 -4.21
CA ALA A 141 -1.99 27.58 -5.55
C ALA A 141 -1.49 26.54 -6.57
N PHE A 142 -0.55 25.69 -6.16
CA PHE A 142 -0.06 24.57 -6.98
C PHE A 142 -1.16 23.55 -7.29
N TYR A 143 -1.94 23.11 -6.29
CA TYR A 143 -3.06 22.19 -6.50
C TYR A 143 -4.13 22.79 -7.42
N ARG A 144 -4.43 24.09 -7.28
CA ARG A 144 -5.36 24.80 -8.15
C ARG A 144 -4.88 24.82 -9.60
N ARG A 145 -3.58 25.09 -9.85
CA ARG A 145 -3.00 25.03 -11.20
C ARG A 145 -3.09 23.65 -11.82
N LEU A 146 -2.85 22.60 -11.04
CA LEU A 146 -2.98 21.21 -11.48
C LEU A 146 -4.41 20.67 -11.45
N LYS A 147 -5.41 21.48 -11.07
CA LYS A 147 -6.82 21.09 -10.92
C LYS A 147 -7.04 19.90 -9.97
N ILE A 148 -6.17 19.72 -8.98
CA ILE A 148 -6.27 18.66 -7.96
C ILE A 148 -7.23 19.12 -6.87
N LYS A 149 -8.41 18.48 -6.79
CA LYS A 149 -9.44 18.82 -5.78
C LYS A 149 -9.23 18.11 -4.43
N LYS A 150 -8.71 16.88 -4.44
CA LYS A 150 -8.54 16.04 -3.24
C LYS A 150 -7.11 15.48 -3.16
N PRO A 151 -6.14 16.26 -2.66
CA PRO A 151 -4.71 15.89 -2.72
C PRO A 151 -4.40 14.57 -1.98
N LEU A 152 -5.09 14.30 -0.87
CA LEU A 152 -4.93 13.04 -0.11
C LEU A 152 -5.32 11.80 -0.92
N PHE A 153 -6.50 11.84 -1.56
CA PHE A 153 -7.00 10.74 -2.39
C PHE A 153 -6.16 10.59 -3.67
N THR A 154 -5.87 11.70 -4.35
CA THR A 154 -5.01 11.68 -5.55
C THR A 154 -3.62 11.13 -5.24
N GLY A 155 -3.03 11.51 -4.11
CA GLY A 155 -1.76 10.96 -3.64
C GLY A 155 -1.83 9.46 -3.35
N ALA A 156 -2.90 8.98 -2.70
CA ALA A 156 -3.13 7.55 -2.48
C ALA A 156 -3.24 6.78 -3.79
N CYS A 157 -3.95 7.32 -4.79
CA CYS A 157 -4.05 6.71 -6.12
C CYS A 157 -2.69 6.60 -6.80
N PHE A 158 -1.86 7.66 -6.77
CA PHE A 158 -0.51 7.59 -7.33
C PHE A 158 0.37 6.54 -6.64
N ILE A 159 0.27 6.41 -5.31
CA ILE A 159 0.97 5.37 -4.57
C ILE A 159 0.51 3.98 -5.03
N VAL A 160 -0.80 3.72 -5.11
CA VAL A 160 -1.30 2.40 -5.55
C VAL A 160 -0.90 2.12 -7.01
N VAL A 161 -0.98 3.10 -7.89
CA VAL A 161 -0.54 2.97 -9.29
C VAL A 161 0.95 2.64 -9.36
N SER A 162 1.79 3.27 -8.53
CA SER A 162 3.21 2.95 -8.48
C SER A 162 3.48 1.49 -8.08
N MET A 163 2.70 0.93 -7.15
CA MET A 163 2.81 -0.48 -6.75
C MET A 163 2.41 -1.43 -7.89
N ILE A 164 1.45 -1.05 -8.73
CA ILE A 164 1.09 -1.82 -9.93
C ILE A 164 2.24 -1.75 -10.94
N ILE A 165 2.79 -0.55 -11.20
CA ILE A 165 3.88 -0.33 -12.16
C ILE A 165 5.13 -1.12 -11.77
N MET A 166 5.42 -1.22 -10.48
CA MET A 166 6.56 -2.01 -9.96
C MET A 166 6.56 -3.46 -10.45
N MET A 167 5.38 -4.05 -10.66
CA MET A 167 5.21 -5.43 -11.11
C MET A 167 4.65 -5.55 -12.53
N LEU A 168 4.43 -4.42 -13.21
CA LEU A 168 3.99 -4.39 -14.59
C LEU A 168 5.09 -5.01 -15.46
N LEU A 169 4.73 -5.95 -16.33
CA LEU A 169 5.64 -6.75 -17.19
C LEU A 169 6.38 -7.90 -16.51
N THR A 170 6.00 -8.27 -15.29
CA THR A 170 6.27 -9.62 -14.76
C THR A 170 5.21 -10.60 -15.25
N PRO A 171 5.47 -11.93 -15.29
CA PRO A 171 4.49 -12.91 -15.80
C PRO A 171 3.11 -12.86 -15.13
N PHE A 172 3.04 -12.44 -13.87
CA PHE A 172 1.81 -12.38 -13.07
C PHE A 172 1.28 -10.97 -12.82
N TRP A 173 1.66 -9.99 -13.67
CA TRP A 173 1.29 -8.58 -13.52
C TRP A 173 -0.23 -8.34 -13.34
N TYR A 174 -1.07 -9.16 -13.98
CA TYR A 174 -2.53 -9.05 -13.92
C TYR A 174 -3.08 -9.28 -12.51
N LEU A 175 -2.44 -10.12 -11.68
CA LEU A 175 -2.85 -10.32 -10.29
C LEU A 175 -2.69 -9.04 -9.46
N TYR A 176 -1.58 -8.33 -9.66
CA TYR A 176 -1.32 -7.04 -9.02
C TYR A 176 -2.37 -6.02 -9.43
N LEU A 177 -2.68 -5.92 -10.74
CA LEU A 177 -3.69 -5.00 -11.23
C LEU A 177 -5.05 -5.25 -10.57
N ILE A 178 -5.53 -6.50 -10.55
CA ILE A 178 -6.85 -6.84 -9.99
C ILE A 178 -6.89 -6.52 -8.50
N ILE A 179 -5.90 -6.96 -7.72
CA ILE A 179 -5.90 -6.81 -6.26
C ILE A 179 -5.78 -5.33 -5.86
N TYR A 180 -4.91 -4.56 -6.52
CA TYR A 180 -4.79 -3.12 -6.24
C TYR A 180 -5.98 -2.31 -6.75
N ALA A 181 -6.65 -2.73 -7.82
CA ALA A 181 -7.92 -2.12 -8.23
C ALA A 181 -9.01 -2.32 -7.16
N CYS A 182 -9.09 -3.52 -6.57
CA CYS A 182 -9.95 -3.77 -5.42
C CYS A 182 -9.60 -2.89 -4.22
N LEU A 183 -8.30 -2.62 -3.98
CA LEU A 183 -7.87 -1.71 -2.91
C LEU A 183 -8.36 -0.27 -3.15
N ILE A 184 -8.27 0.25 -4.38
CA ILE A 184 -8.83 1.56 -4.75
C ILE A 184 -10.34 1.59 -4.54
N LEU A 185 -11.02 0.50 -4.89
CA LEU A 185 -12.47 0.37 -4.68
C LEU A 185 -12.83 0.44 -3.19
N ILE A 186 -12.04 -0.18 -2.30
CA ILE A 186 -12.22 -0.01 -0.84
C ILE A 186 -12.04 1.46 -0.43
N PHE A 187 -11.03 2.16 -0.97
CA PHE A 187 -10.81 3.57 -0.64
C PHE A 187 -12.01 4.44 -1.03
N LEU A 188 -12.68 4.12 -2.14
CA LEU A 188 -13.89 4.81 -2.61
C LEU A 188 -15.11 4.48 -1.75
N LEU A 189 -15.37 3.18 -1.48
CA LEU A 189 -16.53 2.73 -0.71
C LEU A 189 -16.51 3.23 0.74
N GLU A 190 -15.34 3.22 1.38
CA GLU A 190 -15.16 3.68 2.77
C GLU A 190 -14.89 5.19 2.86
N GLN A 191 -14.81 5.89 1.71
CA GLN A 191 -14.50 7.31 1.64
C GLN A 191 -13.25 7.71 2.45
N ILE A 192 -12.25 6.83 2.51
CA ILE A 192 -11.12 6.92 3.44
C ILE A 192 -10.39 8.27 3.31
N PHE A 193 -10.16 8.71 2.07
CA PHE A 193 -9.46 9.95 1.75
C PHE A 193 -10.36 11.01 1.07
N ILE A 194 -11.68 10.76 1.04
CA ILE A 194 -12.69 11.62 0.42
C ILE A 194 -13.31 12.56 1.46
#